data_AF-A0A7S2UQ51-F1
#
_entry.id   AF-A0A7S2UQ51-F1
#
_cell.length_a   1.000
_cell.length_b   1.000
_cell.length_c   1.000
_cell.angle_alpha   90.00
_cell.angle_beta   90.00
_cell.angle_gamma   90.00
#
_symmetry.space_group_name_H-M   'P 1'
#
loop_
_entity.id
_entity.type
_entity.pdbx_description
1 polymer ?
#
loop_
_entity_poly.entity_id
_entity_poly.type
_entity_poly.pdbx_seq_one_letter_code
_entity_poly.pdbx_strand_id
1 'polypeptide(L)'
;MAASGTHTVDEIQRVAQSVANRIGSLGVALEKVTIPGSTTASFLQAGFMEMGMGIHGESGMRQAPMASSRAIASEMLEAIQSYGTLGEDGVTVKPLLKKGDHVALLVNNLGGTSNFELSILARDVV
;
A
#
# COMPACT_ATOMS: atom_id res chain seq x y z
N MET A 1 8.69 -22.02 7.92
CA MET A 1 8.76 -20.54 7.94
C MET A 1 10.18 -20.18 8.35
N ALA A 2 10.87 -19.20 7.77
CA ALA A 2 12.30 -19.00 8.05
C ALA A 2 12.67 -18.93 9.56
N ALA A 3 11.75 -18.54 10.44
CA ALA A 3 11.96 -18.54 11.89
C ALA A 3 11.51 -19.83 12.64
N SER A 4 11.12 -20.91 11.96
CA SER A 4 10.59 -22.13 12.59
C SER A 4 11.66 -23.04 13.23
N GLY A 5 12.81 -22.47 13.63
CA GLY A 5 13.80 -23.11 14.50
C GLY A 5 14.99 -23.80 13.83
N THR A 6 15.03 -23.90 12.49
CA THR A 6 16.11 -24.61 11.77
C THR A 6 17.11 -23.68 11.07
N HIS A 7 16.84 -22.38 11.05
CA HIS A 7 17.64 -21.40 10.32
C HIS A 7 18.47 -20.55 11.27
N THR A 8 19.64 -20.13 10.81
CA THR A 8 20.46 -19.16 11.56
C THR A 8 19.86 -17.75 11.46
N VAL A 9 20.27 -16.86 12.36
CA VAL A 9 19.88 -15.44 12.32
C VAL A 9 20.23 -14.80 10.97
N ASP A 10 21.41 -15.13 10.43
CA ASP A 10 21.87 -14.63 9.12
C ASP A 10 20.96 -15.08 7.99
N GLU A 11 20.47 -16.32 8.04
CA GLU A 11 19.52 -16.83 7.06
C GLU A 11 18.16 -16.15 7.15
N ILE A 12 17.67 -15.92 8.36
CA ILE A 12 16.43 -15.19 8.62
C ILE A 12 16.54 -13.76 8.10
N GLN A 13 17.63 -13.06 8.43
CA GLN A 13 17.89 -11.70 7.96
C GLN A 13 17.93 -11.63 6.44
N ARG A 14 18.66 -12.55 5.80
CA ARG A 14 18.76 -12.61 4.33
C ARG A 14 17.39 -12.77 3.69
N VAL A 15 16.55 -13.68 4.20
CA VAL A 15 15.20 -13.89 3.66
C VAL A 15 14.31 -12.67 3.92
N ALA A 16 14.32 -12.13 5.13
CA ALA A 16 13.52 -10.95 5.50
C ALA A 16 13.87 -9.73 4.64
N GLN A 17 15.17 -9.45 4.45
CA GLN A 17 15.62 -8.35 3.60
C GLN A 17 15.24 -8.57 2.14
N SER A 18 15.37 -9.81 1.66
CA SER A 18 14.95 -10.19 0.31
C SER A 18 13.46 -9.92 0.09
N VAL A 19 12.61 -10.27 1.06
CA VAL A 19 11.16 -10.01 0.99
C VAL A 19 10.86 -8.51 1.09
N ALA A 20 11.46 -7.80 2.05
CA ALA A 20 11.26 -6.37 2.26
C ALA A 20 11.58 -5.55 1.00
N ASN A 21 12.65 -5.91 0.28
CA ASN A 21 13.05 -5.25 -0.96
C ASN A 21 12.11 -5.51 -2.15
N ARG A 22 11.11 -6.38 -2.00
CA ARG A 22 10.16 -6.77 -3.06
C ARG A 22 8.71 -6.46 -2.71
N ILE A 23 8.46 -5.82 -1.57
CA ILE A 23 7.12 -5.38 -1.17
C ILE A 23 6.91 -3.94 -1.61
N GLY A 24 5.79 -3.70 -2.29
CA GLY A 24 5.28 -2.37 -2.58
C GLY A 24 3.85 -2.28 -2.09
N SER A 25 3.56 -1.23 -1.34
CA SER A 25 2.26 -1.02 -0.72
C SER A 25 1.83 0.42 -0.87
N LEU A 26 0.54 0.63 -1.14
CA LEU A 26 -0.08 1.94 -1.12
C LEU A 26 -1.46 1.84 -0.49
N GLY A 27 -1.83 2.83 0.31
CA GLY A 27 -3.17 2.97 0.88
C GLY A 27 -3.94 4.11 0.22
N VAL A 28 -5.27 4.03 0.27
CA VAL A 28 -6.17 5.15 -0.04
C VAL A 28 -7.19 5.25 1.08
N ALA A 29 -7.47 6.47 1.52
CA ALA A 29 -8.42 6.74 2.58
C ALA A 29 -9.52 7.66 2.06
N LEU A 30 -10.77 7.34 2.37
CA LEU A 30 -11.94 8.20 2.09
C LEU A 30 -12.29 9.08 3.30
N GLU A 31 -11.77 8.72 4.47
CA GLU A 31 -11.93 9.42 5.73
C GLU A 31 -10.63 9.29 6.54
N LYS A 32 -10.45 10.17 7.53
CA LYS A 32 -9.30 10.13 8.43
C LYS A 32 -9.64 9.40 9.71
N VAL A 33 -8.62 8.79 10.34
CA VAL A 33 -8.75 8.13 11.63
C VAL A 33 -9.18 9.14 12.70
N THR A 34 -10.20 8.79 13.47
CA THR A 34 -10.55 9.49 14.71
C THR A 34 -9.86 8.79 15.87
N ILE A 35 -8.90 9.47 16.51
CA ILE A 35 -8.22 8.95 17.70
C ILE A 35 -9.13 9.16 18.91
N PRO A 36 -9.46 8.11 19.70
CA PRO A 36 -10.27 8.25 20.91
C PRO A 36 -9.67 9.30 21.87
N GLY A 37 -10.49 10.27 22.28
CA GLY A 37 -10.06 11.36 23.16
C GLY A 37 -9.37 12.54 22.46
N SER A 38 -9.21 12.52 21.13
CA SER A 38 -8.75 13.69 20.38
C SER A 38 -9.78 14.81 20.42
N THR A 39 -9.33 16.03 20.69
CA THR A 39 -10.15 17.25 20.62
C THR A 39 -10.20 17.83 19.22
N THR A 40 -9.28 17.42 18.35
CA THR A 40 -9.24 17.78 16.93
C THR A 40 -9.70 16.60 16.11
N ALA A 41 -10.84 16.76 15.46
CA ALA A 41 -11.28 15.81 14.45
C ALA A 41 -10.60 16.19 13.13
N SER A 42 -9.80 15.26 12.59
CA SER A 42 -9.27 15.40 11.24
C SER A 42 -10.29 14.81 10.29
N PHE A 43 -10.79 15.62 9.36
CA PHE A 43 -11.75 15.15 8.36
C PHE A 43 -11.19 15.40 6.97
N LEU A 44 -11.38 14.42 6.10
CA LEU A 44 -11.27 14.63 4.67
C LEU A 44 -12.56 15.30 4.20
N GLN A 45 -12.48 16.20 3.21
CA GLN A 45 -13.68 16.78 2.63
C GLN A 45 -14.55 15.67 2.04
N ALA A 46 -15.87 15.75 2.25
CA ALA A 46 -16.81 14.78 1.67
C ALA A 46 -16.66 14.71 0.14
N GLY A 47 -16.61 13.48 -0.39
CA GLY A 47 -16.41 13.23 -1.81
C GLY A 47 -14.95 13.36 -2.27
N PHE A 48 -13.99 13.50 -1.35
CA PHE A 48 -12.56 13.41 -1.63
C PHE A 48 -12.00 12.08 -1.13
N MET A 49 -10.83 11.73 -1.66
CA MET A 49 -9.98 10.64 -1.22
C MET A 49 -8.56 11.16 -1.02
N GLU A 50 -7.82 10.55 -0.10
CA GLU A 50 -6.42 10.83 0.16
C GLU A 50 -5.58 9.61 -0.22
N MET A 51 -4.72 9.82 -1.20
CA MET A 51 -3.84 8.80 -1.76
C MET A 51 -2.55 8.74 -0.97
N GLY A 52 -2.19 7.55 -0.50
CA GLY A 52 -0.95 7.29 0.24
C GLY A 52 -1.00 7.71 1.70
N MET A 53 -2.19 7.85 2.29
CA MET A 53 -2.33 8.15 3.71
C MET A 53 -1.63 7.09 4.56
N GLY A 54 -0.89 7.53 5.57
CA GLY A 54 -0.25 6.63 6.54
C GLY A 54 -1.26 5.96 7.48
N ILE A 55 -0.84 4.89 8.14
CA ILE A 55 -1.71 4.08 9.02
C ILE A 55 -2.15 4.81 10.31
N HIS A 56 -1.53 5.94 10.65
CA HIS A 56 -1.94 6.79 11.76
C HIS A 56 -2.61 8.08 11.27
N GLY A 57 -2.99 8.17 9.99
CA GLY A 57 -3.61 9.34 9.39
C GLY A 57 -2.62 10.42 8.94
N GLU A 58 -1.34 10.07 8.78
CA GLU A 58 -0.32 10.95 8.22
C GLU A 58 -0.68 11.36 6.78
N SER A 59 -0.36 12.61 6.42
CA SER A 59 -0.65 13.14 5.09
C SER A 59 -0.07 12.26 3.98
N GLY A 60 -0.93 11.86 3.06
CA GLY A 60 -0.51 11.11 1.88
C GLY A 60 0.17 11.95 0.80
N MET A 61 0.34 11.33 -0.37
CA MET A 61 0.91 11.96 -1.56
C MET A 61 0.06 13.13 -2.08
N ARG A 62 -1.28 12.96 -2.08
CA ARG A 62 -2.22 13.99 -2.53
C ARG A 62 -3.66 13.71 -2.08
N GLN A 63 -4.49 14.76 -2.05
CA GLN A 63 -5.94 14.66 -1.98
C GLN A 63 -6.56 14.91 -3.35
N ALA A 64 -7.66 14.22 -3.67
CA ALA A 64 -8.41 14.42 -4.91
C ALA A 64 -9.89 14.06 -4.74
N PRO A 65 -10.77 14.48 -5.67
CA PRO A 65 -12.11 13.94 -5.76
C PRO A 65 -12.09 12.41 -5.82
N MET A 66 -13.05 11.79 -5.14
CA MET A 66 -13.20 10.34 -5.11
C MET A 66 -13.45 9.81 -6.54
N ALA A 67 -12.65 8.82 -6.92
CA ALA A 67 -12.73 8.17 -8.23
C ALA A 67 -13.42 6.80 -8.13
N SER A 68 -13.69 6.18 -9.27
CA SER A 68 -14.17 4.79 -9.32
C SER A 68 -13.12 3.82 -8.75
N SER A 69 -13.57 2.69 -8.21
CA SER A 69 -12.67 1.64 -7.68
C SER A 69 -11.60 1.20 -8.70
N ARG A 70 -11.98 1.01 -9.97
CA ARG A 70 -11.03 0.72 -11.06
C ARG A 70 -9.97 1.80 -11.26
N ALA A 71 -10.36 3.08 -11.25
CA ALA A 71 -9.40 4.17 -11.40
C ALA A 71 -8.44 4.23 -10.20
N ILE A 72 -8.96 4.03 -8.99
CA ILE A 72 -8.16 3.94 -7.77
C ILE A 72 -7.18 2.77 -7.86
N ALA A 73 -7.63 1.58 -8.24
CA ALA A 73 -6.77 0.40 -8.40
C ALA A 73 -5.65 0.64 -9.42
N SER A 74 -5.96 1.20 -10.60
CA SER A 74 -4.97 1.52 -11.63
C SER A 74 -3.90 2.48 -11.09
N GLU A 75 -4.34 3.58 -10.49
CA GLU A 75 -3.44 4.58 -9.93
C GLU A 75 -2.57 4.02 -8.81
N MET A 76 -3.11 3.17 -7.94
CA MET A 76 -2.34 2.52 -6.89
C MET A 76 -1.24 1.60 -7.45
N LEU A 77 -1.57 0.79 -8.45
CA LEU A 77 -0.62 -0.12 -9.08
C LEU A 77 0.46 0.64 -9.88
N GLU A 78 0.09 1.72 -10.56
CA GLU A 78 1.02 2.61 -11.26
C GLU A 78 1.98 3.31 -10.28
N ALA A 79 1.47 3.80 -9.15
CA ALA A 79 2.27 4.42 -8.10
C ALA A 79 3.24 3.40 -7.46
N ILE A 80 2.78 2.19 -7.15
CA ILE A 80 3.64 1.11 -6.61
C ILE A 80 4.76 0.76 -7.59
N GLN A 81 4.44 0.65 -8.89
CA GLN A 81 5.43 0.34 -9.91
C GLN A 81 6.43 1.47 -10.16
N SER A 82 5.98 2.73 -10.06
CA SER A 82 6.83 3.90 -10.32
C SER A 82 7.78 4.27 -9.17
N TYR A 83 7.45 3.91 -7.92
CA TYR A 83 8.36 4.13 -6.78
C TYR A 83 9.57 3.17 -6.80
N GLY A 84 9.37 1.92 -7.22
CA GLY A 84 10.43 0.95 -7.51
C GLY A 84 11.46 0.71 -6.40
N THR A 85 12.64 0.22 -6.77
CA THR A 85 13.83 0.10 -5.92
C THR A 85 14.95 0.96 -6.49
N LEU A 86 15.66 1.70 -5.63
CA LEU A 86 16.84 2.44 -6.06
C LEU A 86 17.89 1.47 -6.64
N GLY A 87 18.42 1.83 -7.79
CA GLY A 87 19.54 1.17 -8.44
C GLY A 87 20.82 1.33 -7.60
N GLU A 88 21.86 0.61 -7.99
CA GLU A 88 23.17 0.67 -7.32
C GLU A 88 23.81 2.07 -7.39
N ASP A 89 23.36 2.89 -8.34
CA ASP A 89 23.74 4.28 -8.51
C ASP A 89 22.99 5.26 -7.57
N GLY A 90 21.98 4.78 -6.83
CA GLY A 90 21.15 5.61 -5.95
C GLY A 90 20.24 6.61 -6.68
N VAL A 91 20.18 6.56 -8.02
CA VAL A 91 19.47 7.55 -8.86
C VAL A 91 18.44 6.85 -9.77
N THR A 92 18.76 5.66 -10.27
CA THR A 92 17.86 4.94 -11.17
C THR A 92 16.79 4.20 -10.39
N VAL A 93 15.52 4.47 -10.64
CA VAL A 93 14.43 3.67 -10.08
C VAL A 93 14.19 2.44 -10.94
N LYS A 94 14.47 1.25 -10.40
CA LYS A 94 14.11 -0.02 -11.04
C LYS A 94 12.66 -0.35 -10.69
N PRO A 95 11.78 -0.61 -11.68
CA PRO A 95 10.42 -1.06 -11.39
C PRO A 95 10.43 -2.28 -10.48
N LEU A 96 9.53 -2.29 -9.50
CA LEU A 96 9.42 -3.39 -8.52
C LEU A 96 9.07 -4.72 -9.19
N LEU A 97 8.29 -4.64 -10.28
CA LEU A 97 7.74 -5.78 -11.01
C LEU A 97 8.04 -5.65 -12.50
N LYS A 98 8.17 -6.80 -13.17
CA LYS A 98 8.30 -6.91 -14.63
C LYS A 98 7.17 -7.78 -15.19
N LYS A 99 6.88 -7.61 -16.48
CA LYS A 99 5.91 -8.45 -17.18
C LYS A 99 6.31 -9.93 -17.06
N GLY A 100 5.40 -10.75 -16.57
CA GLY A 100 5.61 -12.19 -16.36
C GLY A 100 5.98 -12.58 -14.93
N ASP A 101 6.21 -11.62 -14.03
CA ASP A 101 6.43 -11.91 -12.61
C ASP A 101 5.17 -12.48 -11.95
N HIS A 102 5.37 -13.44 -11.05
CA HIS A 102 4.31 -13.94 -10.18
C HIS A 102 4.24 -13.06 -8.93
N VAL A 103 3.04 -12.57 -8.62
CA VAL A 103 2.80 -11.66 -7.49
C VAL A 103 1.85 -12.29 -6.47
N ALA A 104 2.10 -12.00 -5.20
CA ALA A 104 1.11 -12.19 -4.15
C ALA A 104 0.44 -10.84 -3.88
N LEU A 105 -0.88 -10.76 -4.09
CA LEU A 105 -1.66 -9.56 -3.82
C LEU A 105 -2.30 -9.63 -2.44
N LEU A 106 -2.11 -8.58 -1.64
CA LEU A 106 -2.84 -8.36 -0.40
C LEU A 106 -3.70 -7.11 -0.54
N VAL A 107 -5.02 -7.28 -0.54
CA VAL A 107 -5.98 -6.18 -0.46
C VAL A 107 -6.32 -5.98 1.02
N ASN A 108 -5.79 -4.92 1.62
CA ASN A 108 -5.91 -4.65 3.05
C ASN A 108 -7.02 -3.64 3.34
N ASN A 109 -7.85 -3.94 4.34
CA ASN A 109 -8.83 -3.01 4.89
C ASN A 109 -8.20 -2.17 6.02
N LEU A 110 -8.26 -0.83 5.90
CA LEU A 110 -7.76 0.08 6.94
C LEU A 110 -8.72 0.27 8.12
N GLY A 111 -9.93 -0.29 8.05
CA GLY A 111 -10.88 -0.41 9.16
C GLY A 111 -12.30 0.00 8.80
N GLY A 112 -12.47 1.00 7.92
CA GLY A 112 -13.77 1.58 7.58
C GLY A 112 -14.45 1.01 6.33
N THR A 113 -13.76 0.18 5.54
CA THR A 113 -14.30 -0.35 4.28
C THR A 113 -15.09 -1.63 4.55
N SER A 114 -16.24 -1.82 3.91
CA SER A 114 -16.99 -3.08 4.00
C SER A 114 -16.31 -4.22 3.22
N ASN A 115 -16.60 -5.46 3.59
CA ASN A 115 -16.10 -6.63 2.83
C ASN A 115 -16.58 -6.64 1.37
N PHE A 116 -17.75 -6.06 1.08
CA PHE A 116 -18.26 -5.92 -0.28
C PHE A 116 -17.41 -4.95 -1.11
N GLU A 117 -17.11 -3.78 -0.57
CA GLU A 117 -16.24 -2.79 -1.23
C GLU A 117 -14.82 -3.32 -1.41
N LEU A 118 -14.27 -4.01 -0.40
CA LEU A 118 -12.96 -4.66 -0.50
C LEU A 118 -12.93 -5.71 -1.61
N SER A 119 -14.01 -6.47 -1.78
CA SER A 119 -14.15 -7.48 -2.85
C SER A 119 -14.26 -6.84 -4.23
N ILE A 120 -14.92 -5.67 -4.35
CA ILE A 120 -14.97 -4.91 -5.60
C ILE A 120 -13.56 -4.44 -5.98
N LEU A 121 -12.81 -3.88 -5.02
CA LEU A 121 -11.44 -3.44 -5.28
C LEU A 121 -10.53 -4.62 -5.65
N ALA A 122 -10.65 -5.74 -4.94
CA ALA A 122 -9.89 -6.95 -5.26
C ALA A 122 -10.18 -7.45 -6.67
N ARG A 123 -11.45 -7.41 -7.11
CA ARG A 123 -11.85 -7.74 -8.48
C ARG A 123 -11.29 -6.74 -9.50
N ASP A 124 -11.25 -5.45 -9.21
CA ASP A 124 -10.78 -4.45 -10.17
C ASP A 124 -9.25 -4.44 -10.33
N VAL A 125 -8.51 -5.12 -9.45
CA VAL A 125 -7.05 -5.33 -9.55
C VAL A 125 -6.67 -6.53 -10.44
N VAL A 126 -7.56 -7.52 -10.60
CA VAL A 126 -7.31 -8.78 -11.34
C VAL A 126 -8.10 -8.91 -12.62
#